data_AF-A0A2V9WH03-F1
#
_entry.id   AF-A0A2V9WH03-F1
#
_cell.length_a   1.000
_cell.length_b   1.000
_cell.length_c   1.000
_cell.angle_alpha   90.00
_cell.angle_beta   90.00
_cell.angle_gamma   90.00
#
_symmetry.space_group_name_H-M   'P 1'
#
loop_
_entity.id
_entity.type
_entity.pdbx_description
1 polymer ?
#
loop_
_entity_poly.entity_id
_entity_poly.type
_entity_poly.pdbx_seq_one_letter_code
_entity_poly.pdbx_strand_id
1 'polypeptide(L)'
;MKKHKQLQLYQGDIGLLEVTKLPQGARLVETGRTVLAYGESSGHHHVLHGSGVSRYELAKGAELVSYVEIAQALNDSGALALLEHPEHTTVQPPGGRIYKVLRQYEYRPSALPRRVAD
;
A
#
# COMPACT_ATOMS: atom_id res chain seq x y z
N MET A 1 15.89 -9.17 24.68
CA MET A 1 14.69 -9.02 23.83
C MET A 1 15.15 -8.95 22.37
N LYS A 2 14.79 -9.93 21.52
CA LYS A 2 15.10 -9.85 20.08
C LYS A 2 14.22 -8.75 19.48
N LYS A 3 14.83 -7.69 18.95
CA LYS A 3 14.09 -6.68 18.17
C LYS A 3 13.56 -7.38 16.92
N HIS A 4 12.24 -7.51 16.80
CA HIS A 4 11.64 -7.90 15.52
C HIS A 4 11.94 -6.81 14.49
N LYS A 5 12.65 -7.16 13.43
CA LYS A 5 12.93 -6.25 12.33
C LYS A 5 11.64 -6.08 11.52
N GLN A 6 11.01 -4.92 11.62
CA GLN A 6 9.81 -4.58 10.86
C GLN A 6 10.18 -4.49 9.37
N LEU A 7 9.51 -5.26 8.51
CA LEU A 7 9.78 -5.20 7.07
C LEU A 7 9.28 -3.87 6.50
N GLN A 8 10.11 -3.25 5.67
CA GLN A 8 9.81 -2.04 4.92
C GLN A 8 10.23 -2.26 3.47
N LEU A 9 9.30 -2.02 2.55
CA LEU A 9 9.53 -2.09 1.10
C LEU A 9 9.15 -0.74 0.50
N TYR A 10 9.88 -0.28 -0.51
CA TYR A 10 9.62 1.00 -1.16
C TYR A 10 9.69 0.84 -2.67
N GLN A 11 8.85 1.58 -3.36
CA GLN A 11 8.86 1.74 -4.80
C GLN A 11 8.47 3.19 -5.10
N GLY A 12 9.44 4.01 -5.51
CA GLY A 12 9.20 5.44 -5.71
C GLY A 12 8.71 6.14 -4.44
N ASP A 13 7.58 6.82 -4.55
CA ASP A 13 6.91 7.55 -3.48
C ASP A 13 5.98 6.67 -2.60
N ILE A 14 5.83 5.38 -2.95
CA ILE A 14 5.08 4.37 -2.20
C ILE A 14 6.00 3.57 -1.27
N GLY A 15 5.59 3.46 0.00
CA GLY A 15 6.17 2.53 0.97
C GLY A 15 5.15 1.52 1.49
N LEU A 16 5.60 0.30 1.79
CA LEU A 16 4.84 -0.72 2.50
C LEU A 16 5.56 -1.03 3.82
N LEU A 17 4.92 -0.64 4.91
CA LEU A 17 5.40 -0.87 6.27
C LEU A 17 4.62 -2.01 6.91
N GLU A 18 5.27 -3.12 7.20
CA GLU A 18 4.61 -4.27 7.83
C GLU A 18 4.00 -3.90 9.19
N VAL A 19 2.76 -4.31 9.42
CA VAL A 19 2.05 -4.18 10.69
C VAL A 19 1.49 -5.53 11.12
N THR A 20 1.31 -5.72 12.43
CA THR A 20 0.89 -7.01 12.99
C THR A 20 -0.61 -7.28 12.83
N LYS A 21 -1.42 -6.24 12.67
CA LYS A 21 -2.87 -6.35 12.52
C LYS A 21 -3.46 -5.12 11.84
N LEU A 22 -4.61 -5.29 11.18
CA LEU A 22 -5.44 -4.18 10.74
C LEU A 22 -5.97 -3.41 11.97
N PRO A 23 -6.04 -2.07 11.89
CA PRO A 23 -6.65 -1.30 12.96
C PRO A 23 -8.17 -1.50 13.00
N GLN A 24 -8.76 -1.37 14.19
CA GLN A 24 -10.21 -1.40 14.36
C GLN A 24 -10.86 -0.30 13.49
N GLY A 25 -11.95 -0.65 12.80
CA GLY A 25 -12.67 0.27 11.92
C GLY A 25 -12.08 0.41 10.51
N ALA A 26 -11.02 -0.33 10.17
CA ALA A 26 -10.54 -0.42 8.80
C ALA A 26 -11.64 -1.02 7.91
N ARG A 27 -12.03 -0.30 6.85
CA ARG A 27 -13.06 -0.71 5.91
C ARG A 27 -12.42 -1.23 4.63
N LEU A 28 -12.83 -2.42 4.19
CA LEU A 28 -12.42 -2.96 2.89
C LEU A 28 -12.92 -2.03 1.77
N VAL A 29 -12.04 -1.69 0.83
CA VAL A 29 -12.35 -0.83 -0.30
C VAL A 29 -12.15 -1.51 -1.66
N GLU A 30 -11.22 -2.45 -1.77
CA GLU A 30 -10.84 -3.05 -3.05
C GLU A 30 -10.13 -4.40 -2.83
N THR A 31 -10.23 -5.31 -3.80
CA THR A 31 -9.62 -6.65 -3.76
C THR A 31 -9.04 -7.03 -5.12
N GLY A 32 -8.03 -7.90 -5.14
CA GLY A 32 -7.46 -8.46 -6.37
C GLY A 32 -6.48 -7.52 -7.05
N ARG A 33 -6.96 -6.40 -7.62
CA ARG A 33 -6.12 -5.36 -8.22
C ARG A 33 -6.41 -4.06 -7.49
N THR A 34 -5.39 -3.51 -6.85
CA THR A 34 -5.51 -2.29 -6.06
C THR A 34 -4.59 -1.19 -6.53
N VAL A 35 -5.15 0.02 -6.68
CA VAL A 35 -4.36 1.23 -6.96
C VAL A 35 -3.90 1.85 -5.66
N LEU A 36 -2.59 1.81 -5.39
CA LEU A 36 -1.96 2.45 -4.23
C LEU A 36 -1.69 3.92 -4.45
N ALA A 37 -1.35 4.39 -5.64
CA ALA A 37 -1.28 5.81 -5.95
C ALA A 37 -1.57 6.03 -7.43
N TYR A 38 -2.16 7.18 -7.74
CA TYR A 38 -2.37 7.63 -9.11
C TYR A 38 -1.25 8.62 -9.45
N GLY A 39 -0.60 8.45 -10.61
CA GLY A 39 0.37 9.41 -11.12
C GLY A 39 -0.25 10.69 -11.71
N GLU A 40 0.46 11.81 -11.60
CA GLU A 40 0.13 13.20 -11.95
C GLU A 40 0.10 13.46 -13.44
N SER A 41 0.92 12.79 -14.26
CA SER A 41 1.12 13.23 -15.65
C SER A 41 1.08 12.15 -16.74
N SER A 42 1.41 10.89 -16.43
CA SER A 42 1.48 9.81 -17.43
C SER A 42 0.26 8.86 -17.40
N GLY A 43 -0.61 8.96 -16.40
CA GLY A 43 -1.68 7.98 -16.17
C GLY A 43 -1.17 6.64 -15.64
N HIS A 44 0.12 6.56 -15.28
CA HIS A 44 0.69 5.40 -14.63
C HIS A 44 0.29 5.37 -13.15
N HIS A 45 0.12 4.18 -12.59
CA HIS A 45 -0.40 3.97 -11.25
C HIS A 45 0.47 2.99 -10.51
N HIS A 46 0.74 3.25 -9.24
CA HIS A 46 1.29 2.22 -8.36
C HIS A 46 0.20 1.19 -8.10
N VAL A 47 0.31 0.03 -8.75
CA VAL A 47 -0.70 -1.01 -8.65
C VAL A 47 -0.13 -2.19 -7.89
N LEU A 48 -0.82 -2.58 -6.82
CA LEU A 48 -0.60 -3.86 -6.16
C LEU A 48 -1.66 -4.84 -6.65
N HIS A 49 -1.26 -5.94 -7.28
CA HIS A 49 -2.21 -6.94 -7.78
C HIS A 49 -1.86 -8.38 -7.40
N GLY A 50 -2.90 -9.18 -7.19
CA GLY A 50 -2.89 -10.60 -6.86
C GLY A 50 -4.21 -11.03 -6.23
N SER A 51 -4.63 -12.27 -6.46
CA SER A 51 -5.92 -12.82 -5.97
C SER A 51 -6.10 -12.71 -4.44
N GLY A 52 -4.99 -12.69 -3.69
CA GLY A 52 -4.96 -12.53 -2.23
C GLY A 52 -4.77 -11.10 -1.73
N VAL A 53 -4.84 -10.08 -2.59
CA VAL A 53 -4.66 -8.68 -2.21
C VAL A 53 -5.99 -8.06 -1.80
N SER A 54 -6.03 -7.45 -0.62
CA SER A 54 -7.17 -6.67 -0.14
C SER A 54 -6.71 -5.32 0.40
N ARG A 55 -7.36 -4.23 -0.04
CA ARG A 55 -7.07 -2.88 0.44
C ARG A 55 -8.14 -2.42 1.41
N TYR A 56 -7.67 -1.79 2.48
CA TYR A 56 -8.51 -1.22 3.53
C TYR A 56 -8.19 0.26 3.69
N GLU A 57 -9.19 1.02 4.10
CA GLU A 57 -9.04 2.41 4.48
C GLU A 57 -9.58 2.65 5.89
N LEU A 58 -8.87 3.47 6.64
CA LEU A 58 -9.28 3.97 7.93
C LEU A 58 -9.22 5.49 7.91
N ALA A 59 -10.32 6.14 8.25
CA ALA A 59 -10.32 7.56 8.54
C ALA A 59 -9.67 7.78 9.91
N LYS A 60 -8.60 8.57 9.96
CA LYS A 60 -7.94 8.96 11.21
C LYS A 60 -7.81 10.48 11.24
N GLY A 61 -8.64 11.12 12.07
CA GLY A 61 -8.83 12.57 11.99
C GLY A 61 -9.42 12.91 10.62
N ALA A 62 -8.73 13.74 9.85
CA ALA A 62 -9.16 14.09 8.49
C ALA A 62 -8.26 13.49 7.38
N GLU A 63 -7.36 12.58 7.74
CA GLU A 63 -6.56 11.82 6.79
C GLU A 63 -7.17 10.43 6.55
N LEU A 64 -7.17 9.99 5.28
CA LEU A 64 -7.38 8.59 4.95
C LEU A 64 -6.04 7.86 5.06
N VAL A 65 -5.98 6.81 5.88
CA VAL A 65 -4.84 5.90 5.97
C VAL A 65 -5.22 4.59 5.27
N SER A 66 -4.40 4.16 4.32
CA SER A 66 -4.64 2.88 3.61
C SER A 66 -3.73 1.77 4.12
N TYR A 67 -4.27 0.57 4.16
CA TYR A 67 -3.59 -0.68 4.47
C TYR A 67 -3.81 -1.67 3.34
N VAL A 68 -2.88 -2.59 3.15
CA VAL A 68 -3.05 -3.74 2.28
C VAL A 68 -2.77 -5.02 3.05
N GLU A 69 -3.67 -5.97 2.93
CA GLU A 69 -3.45 -7.35 3.32
C GLU A 69 -3.09 -8.16 2.09
N ILE A 70 -2.03 -8.97 2.22
CA ILE A 70 -1.61 -9.89 1.17
C ILE A 70 -1.70 -11.28 1.79
N ALA A 71 -2.73 -12.02 1.42
CA ALA A 71 -2.86 -13.43 1.80
C ALA A 71 -1.68 -14.25 1.21
N GLN A 72 -1.45 -15.45 1.71
CA GLN A 72 -0.46 -16.36 1.11
C GLN A 72 -0.89 -16.91 -0.27
N ALA A 73 -2.05 -16.47 -0.78
CA ALA A 73 -2.57 -16.90 -2.07
C ALA A 73 -1.71 -16.39 -3.23
N LEU A 74 -1.54 -17.24 -4.23
CA LEU A 74 -0.86 -16.93 -5.48
C LEU A 74 -1.84 -16.20 -6.43
N ASN A 75 -1.34 -15.23 -7.20
CA ASN A 75 -2.09 -14.63 -8.30
C ASN A 75 -2.32 -15.63 -9.45
N ASP A 76 -3.08 -15.23 -10.46
CA ASP A 76 -3.47 -16.09 -11.59
C ASP A 76 -2.26 -16.65 -12.40
N SER A 77 -1.09 -16.02 -12.26
CA SER A 77 0.18 -16.47 -12.87
C SER A 77 1.05 -17.33 -11.93
N GLY A 78 0.54 -17.69 -10.76
CA GLY A 78 1.29 -18.46 -9.76
C GLY A 78 2.35 -17.64 -9.00
N ALA A 79 2.39 -16.32 -9.18
CA ALA A 79 3.30 -15.41 -8.46
C ALA A 79 2.61 -14.82 -7.22
N LEU A 80 3.40 -14.38 -6.23
CA LEU A 80 2.85 -13.61 -5.10
C LEU A 80 2.43 -12.21 -5.58
N ALA A 81 1.78 -11.43 -4.71
CA ALA A 81 1.38 -10.07 -5.04
C ALA A 81 2.55 -9.24 -5.61
N LEU A 82 2.26 -8.49 -6.68
CA LEU A 82 3.24 -7.66 -7.37
C LEU A 82 2.83 -6.19 -7.25
N LEU A 83 3.77 -5.37 -6.78
CA LEU A 83 3.67 -3.92 -6.77
C LEU A 83 4.42 -3.38 -7.99
N GLU A 84 3.67 -2.82 -8.93
CA GLU A 84 4.15 -2.40 -10.24
C GLU A 84 3.95 -0.90 -10.43
N HIS A 85 4.96 -0.28 -11.04
CA HIS A 85 4.90 1.06 -11.61
C HIS A 85 5.81 1.07 -12.85
N PRO A 86 5.39 1.61 -14.01
CA PRO A 86 6.19 1.58 -15.24
C PRO A 86 7.59 2.19 -15.13
N GLU A 87 7.79 3.11 -14.19
CA GLU A 87 9.05 3.83 -13.99
C GLU A 87 9.95 3.18 -12.92
N HIS A 88 9.48 2.11 -12.27
CA HIS A 88 10.18 1.47 -11.18
C HIS A 88 10.26 -0.05 -11.35
N THR A 89 11.28 -0.65 -10.74
CA THR A 89 11.35 -2.10 -10.66
C THR A 89 10.16 -2.65 -9.89
N THR A 90 9.55 -3.72 -10.40
CA THR A 90 8.49 -4.46 -9.71
C THR A 90 8.99 -4.94 -8.35
N VAL A 91 8.20 -4.70 -7.31
CA VAL A 91 8.46 -5.20 -5.96
C VAL A 91 7.49 -6.34 -5.68
N GLN A 92 7.96 -7.40 -5.03
CA GLN A 92 7.13 -8.54 -4.62
C GLN A 92 7.04 -8.59 -3.09
N PRO A 93 6.02 -7.98 -2.48
CA PRO A 93 5.85 -8.04 -1.04
C PRO A 93 5.56 -9.46 -0.56
N PRO A 94 6.16 -9.94 0.54
CA PRO A 94 5.84 -11.24 1.09
C PRO A 94 4.36 -11.35 1.50
N GLY A 95 3.74 -12.47 1.15
CA GLY A 95 2.37 -12.80 1.56
C GLY A 95 2.26 -13.27 3.01
N GLY A 96 1.02 -13.43 3.46
CA GLY A 96 0.67 -13.72 4.86
C GLY A 96 0.89 -12.54 5.80
N ARG A 97 0.85 -11.30 5.27
CA ARG A 97 1.23 -10.08 6.00
C ARG A 97 0.30 -8.93 5.69
N ILE A 98 0.28 -7.96 6.59
CA ILE A 98 -0.47 -6.71 6.48
C ILE A 98 0.54 -5.57 6.42
N TYR A 99 0.32 -4.62 5.53
CA TYR A 99 1.18 -3.46 5.36
C TYR A 99 0.36 -2.18 5.49
N LYS A 100 0.88 -1.21 6.25
CA LYS A 100 0.46 0.18 6.14
C LYS A 100 1.10 0.76 4.88
N VAL A 101 0.29 1.39 4.04
CA VAL A 101 0.78 2.11 2.86
C VAL A 101 1.26 3.49 3.30
N LEU A 102 2.52 3.78 3.04
CA LEU A 102 3.15 5.09 3.18
C LEU A 102 3.12 5.77 1.81
N ARG A 103 2.82 7.07 1.79
CA ARG A 103 2.77 7.90 0.58
C ARG A 103 3.38 9.26 0.86
N GLN A 104 3.65 10.01 -0.19
CA GLN A 104 4.04 11.41 -0.06
C GLN A 104 2.83 12.30 0.31
N TYR A 105 3.07 13.25 1.21
CA TYR A 105 2.10 14.27 1.61
C TYR A 105 2.74 15.64 1.55
N GLU A 106 2.01 16.60 1.02
CA GLU A 106 2.39 18.00 1.03
C GLU A 106 2.08 18.57 2.41
N TYR A 107 3.11 19.07 3.08
CA TYR A 107 2.93 19.82 4.31
C TYR A 107 2.21 21.14 4.01
N ARG A 108 1.11 21.40 4.73
CA ARG A 108 0.37 22.66 4.64
C ARG A 108 0.33 23.32 6.02
N PRO A 109 1.01 24.47 6.21
CA PRO A 109 0.91 25.21 7.47
C PRO A 109 -0.56 25.53 7.78
N SER A 110 -1.00 25.18 8.98
CA SER A 110 -2.37 25.44 9.48
C SER A 110 -3.50 24.75 8.70
N ALA A 111 -3.20 23.73 7.90
CA ALA A 111 -4.18 22.90 7.23
C ALA A 111 -3.80 21.42 7.30
N LEU A 112 -4.73 20.55 6.94
CA LEU A 112 -4.47 19.13 6.85
C LEU A 112 -3.50 18.83 5.70
N PRO A 113 -2.55 17.90 5.88
CA PRO A 113 -1.68 17.46 4.81
C PRO A 113 -2.50 16.95 3.62
N ARG A 114 -2.09 17.35 2.42
CA ARG A 114 -2.70 16.90 1.18
C ARG A 114 -1.88 15.74 0.62
N ARG A 115 -2.53 14.70 0.11
CA ARG A 115 -1.83 13.67 -0.67
C ARG A 115 -1.22 14.33 -1.90
N VAL A 116 0.08 14.13 -2.10
CA VAL A 116 0.71 14.43 -3.38
C VAL A 116 0.28 13.32 -4.33
N ALA A 117 -0.10 13.67 -5.55
CA ALA A 117 -0.22 12.67 -6.60
C ALA A 117 1.19 12.42 -7.15
N ASP A 118 1.44 11.30 -7.82
CA ASP A 118 2.79 10.97 -8.31
C ASP A 118 3.13 11.60 -9.68
#